data_AF-K1TW43-F1
#
_entry.id   AF-K1TW43-F1
#
_cell.length_a   1.000
_cell.length_b   1.000
_cell.length_c   1.000
_cell.angle_alpha   90.00
_cell.angle_beta   90.00
_cell.angle_gamma   90.00
#
_symmetry.space_group_name_H-M   'P 1'
#
loop_
_entity.id
_entity.type
_entity.pdbx_description
1 polymer ?
#
loop_
_entity_poly.entity_id
_entity_poly.type
_entity_poly.pdbx_seq_one_letter_code
_entity_poly.pdbx_strand_id
1 'polypeptide(L)'
;MTTRNDIEQVLWSACDSFRGKIDSSRYKDYILSMLFVKYLSDVSKEKRQDYIQQYEGDMRRVERAMSRERFAMDEESTFDYLYDHRSESQIGQMINVALSRIEEHNSGKL
;
A
#
# COMPACT_ATOMS: atom_id res chain seq x y z
N MET A 1 19.16 10.41 3.00
CA MET A 1 18.85 9.24 2.14
C MET A 1 18.78 8.03 3.03
N THR A 2 17.68 7.28 2.97
CA THR A 2 17.52 6.02 3.70
C THR A 2 18.41 4.97 3.05
N THR A 3 19.31 4.35 3.82
CA THR A 3 20.21 3.30 3.32
C THR A 3 19.57 1.92 3.47
N ARG A 4 20.11 0.91 2.76
CA ARG A 4 19.67 -0.48 2.92
C ARG A 4 19.75 -0.95 4.37
N ASN A 5 20.81 -0.58 5.08
CA ASN A 5 21.00 -0.93 6.49
C ASN A 5 19.91 -0.32 7.39
N ASP A 6 19.48 0.92 7.11
CA ASP A 6 18.40 1.56 7.85
C ASP A 6 17.07 0.81 7.66
N ILE A 7 16.79 0.35 6.43
CA ILE A 7 15.59 -0.45 6.12
C ILE A 7 15.65 -1.80 6.84
N GLU A 8 16.79 -2.50 6.75
CA GLU A 8 16.97 -3.79 7.43
C GLU A 8 16.82 -3.64 8.95
N GLN A 9 17.39 -2.59 9.56
CA GLN A 9 17.29 -2.36 10.99
C GLN A 9 15.85 -2.07 11.45
N VAL A 10 15.09 -1.29 10.68
CA VAL A 10 13.67 -1.04 10.98
C VAL A 10 12.85 -2.32 10.84
N LEU A 11 13.08 -3.12 9.80
CA LEU A 11 12.41 -4.41 9.62
C LEU A 11 12.73 -5.37 10.78
N TRP A 12 14.00 -5.48 11.18
CA TRP A 12 14.42 -6.31 12.32
C TRP A 12 13.76 -5.85 13.62
N SER A 13 13.70 -4.54 13.87
CA SER A 13 13.06 -3.98 15.08
C SER A 13 11.55 -4.24 15.11
N ALA A 14 10.88 -4.18 13.95
CA ALA A 14 9.49 -4.56 13.81
C ALA A 14 9.30 -6.05 14.11
N CYS A 15 10.10 -6.93 13.50
CA CYS A 15 10.07 -8.37 13.73
C CYS A 15 10.22 -8.73 15.22
N ASP A 16 11.15 -8.10 15.93
CA ASP A 16 11.37 -8.34 17.35
C ASP A 16 10.16 -7.93 18.20
N SER A 17 9.41 -6.90 17.80
CA SER A 17 8.18 -6.48 18.49
C SER A 17 7.03 -7.51 18.38
N PHE A 18 7.06 -8.36 17.35
CA PHE A 18 6.05 -9.42 17.13
C PHE A 18 6.47 -10.79 17.68
N ARG A 19 7.74 -10.94 18.07
CA ARG A 19 8.33 -12.21 18.53
C ARG A 19 7.61 -12.69 19.80
N GLY A 20 6.92 -13.82 19.70
CA GLY A 20 6.14 -14.43 20.79
C GLY A 20 4.62 -14.19 20.73
N LYS A 21 4.14 -13.30 19.85
CA LYS A 21 2.69 -13.11 19.60
C LYS A 21 2.23 -13.80 18.31
N ILE A 22 3.13 -13.96 17.34
CA ILE A 22 2.85 -14.56 16.03
C ILE A 22 3.99 -15.54 15.71
N ASP A 23 3.64 -16.69 15.13
CA ASP A 23 4.63 -17.64 14.61
C ASP A 23 5.44 -17.00 13.47
N SER A 24 6.77 -17.17 13.50
CA SER A 24 7.67 -16.51 12.56
C SER A 24 7.41 -16.89 11.10
N SER A 25 6.86 -18.09 10.83
CA SER A 25 6.51 -18.53 9.48
C SER A 25 5.31 -17.76 8.92
N ARG A 26 4.34 -17.38 9.77
CA ARG A 26 3.13 -16.65 9.37
C ARG A 26 3.36 -15.14 9.28
N TYR A 27 4.26 -14.61 10.12
CA TYR A 27 4.58 -13.18 10.13
C TYR A 27 5.05 -12.66 8.77
N LYS A 28 5.85 -13.46 8.05
CA LYS A 28 6.35 -13.14 6.72
C LYS A 28 5.21 -12.81 5.74
N ASP A 29 4.13 -13.59 5.75
CA ASP A 29 3.06 -13.41 4.79
C ASP A 29 2.30 -12.10 5.06
N TYR A 30 2.05 -11.76 6.33
CA TYR A 30 1.40 -10.49 6.69
C TYR A 30 2.27 -9.25 6.40
N ILE A 31 3.55 -9.30 6.76
CA ILE A 31 4.43 -8.14 6.57
C ILE A 31 4.71 -7.88 5.09
N LEU A 32 4.89 -8.94 4.28
CA LEU A 32 5.11 -8.78 2.84
C LEU A 32 3.87 -8.23 2.13
N SER A 33 2.68 -8.71 2.47
CA SER A 33 1.43 -8.15 1.93
C SER A 33 1.26 -6.68 2.29
N MET A 34 1.53 -6.29 3.55
CA MET A 34 1.42 -4.88 3.94
C MET A 34 2.49 -3.99 3.30
N LEU A 35 3.72 -4.48 3.15
CA LEU A 35 4.78 -3.77 2.42
C LEU A 35 4.42 -3.61 0.94
N PHE A 36 3.78 -4.61 0.34
CA PHE A 36 3.28 -4.54 -1.03
C PHE A 36 2.20 -3.47 -1.19
N VAL A 37 1.19 -3.44 -0.29
CA VAL A 37 0.15 -2.40 -0.29
C VAL A 37 0.77 -1.01 -0.08
N LYS A 38 1.75 -0.89 0.83
CA LYS A 38 2.48 0.37 1.03
C LYS A 38 3.20 0.81 -0.24
N TYR A 39 3.93 -0.09 -0.88
CA TYR A 39 4.65 0.20 -2.11
C TYR A 39 3.71 0.69 -3.22
N LEU A 40 2.61 -0.03 -3.47
CA LEU A 40 1.62 0.39 -4.47
C LEU A 40 0.99 1.74 -4.15
N SER A 41 0.70 1.99 -2.87
CA SER A 41 0.16 3.28 -2.40
C SER A 41 1.14 4.42 -2.66
N ASP A 42 2.41 4.23 -2.32
CA ASP A 42 3.45 5.25 -2.48
C ASP A 42 3.69 5.55 -3.98
N VAL A 43 3.78 4.51 -4.81
CA VAL A 43 3.92 4.66 -6.28
C VAL A 43 2.70 5.38 -6.89
N SER A 44 1.48 5.01 -6.50
CA SER A 44 0.25 5.65 -6.99
C SER A 44 0.21 7.14 -6.61
N LYS A 45 0.60 7.49 -5.38
CA LYS A 45 0.69 8.89 -4.93
C LYS A 45 1.72 9.68 -5.70
N GLU A 46 2.90 9.12 -5.92
CA GLU A 46 3.98 9.76 -6.70
C GLU A 46 3.50 10.05 -8.12
N LYS A 47 2.90 9.06 -8.80
CA LYS A 47 2.30 9.23 -10.13
C LYS A 47 1.21 10.29 -10.17
N ARG A 48 0.33 10.30 -9.16
CA ARG A 48 -0.72 11.31 -9.07
C ARG A 48 -0.12 12.71 -8.93
N GLN A 49 0.92 12.86 -8.10
CA GLN A 49 1.59 14.13 -7.89
C GLN A 49 2.32 14.60 -9.15
N ASP A 50 2.95 13.70 -9.89
CA ASP A 50 3.56 13.98 -11.20
C ASP A 50 2.50 14.50 -12.19
N TYR A 51 1.34 13.85 -12.26
CA TYR A 51 0.26 14.27 -13.15
C TYR A 51 -0.38 15.60 -12.73
N ILE A 52 -0.52 15.86 -11.43
CA ILE A 52 -0.99 17.15 -10.92
C ILE A 52 -0.05 18.27 -11.40
N GLN A 53 1.26 18.05 -11.33
CA GLN A 53 2.24 19.01 -11.84
C GLN A 53 2.18 19.13 -13.37
N GLN A 54 2.13 18.01 -14.09
CA GLN A 54 2.11 17.98 -15.55
C GLN A 54 0.87 18.65 -16.16
N TYR A 55 -0.28 18.54 -15.49
CA TYR A 55 -1.55 19.09 -15.96
C TYR A 55 -1.96 20.37 -15.23
N GLU A 56 -1.04 21.03 -14.53
CA GLU A 56 -1.26 22.31 -13.86
C GLU A 56 -2.48 22.29 -12.92
N GLY A 57 -2.70 21.17 -12.24
CA GLY A 57 -3.83 20.97 -11.33
C GLY A 57 -5.17 20.61 -11.99
N ASP A 58 -5.25 20.36 -13.30
CA ASP A 58 -6.47 19.85 -13.94
C ASP A 58 -6.76 18.40 -13.49
N MET A 59 -7.49 18.26 -12.39
CA MET A 59 -7.85 16.98 -11.79
C MET A 59 -8.58 16.03 -12.74
N ARG A 60 -9.35 16.54 -13.71
CA ARG A 60 -10.04 15.68 -14.67
C ARG A 60 -9.05 14.98 -15.60
N ARG A 61 -7.95 15.62 -15.94
CA ARG A 61 -6.85 15.02 -16.72
C ARG A 61 -6.01 14.08 -15.87
N VAL A 62 -5.75 14.45 -14.61
CA VAL A 62 -5.06 13.59 -13.63
C VAL A 62 -5.79 12.26 -13.47
N GLU A 63 -7.09 12.26 -13.17
CA GLU A 63 -7.87 11.04 -12.98
C GLU A 63 -7.93 10.18 -14.25
N ARG A 64 -7.98 10.82 -15.43
CA ARG A 64 -7.93 10.10 -16.71
C ARG A 64 -6.57 9.45 -16.97
N ALA A 65 -5.48 10.06 -16.53
CA ALA A 65 -4.16 9.48 -16.65
C ALA A 65 -3.97 8.34 -15.64
N MET A 66 -4.37 8.56 -14.39
CA MET A 66 -4.36 7.55 -13.32
C MET A 66 -5.19 6.31 -13.69
N SER A 67 -6.33 6.46 -14.36
CA SER A 67 -7.13 5.29 -14.77
C SER A 67 -6.45 4.40 -15.83
N ARG A 68 -5.48 4.96 -16.56
CA ARG A 68 -4.68 4.25 -17.58
C ARG A 68 -3.42 3.63 -17.00
N GLU A 69 -3.04 3.97 -15.78
CA GLU A 69 -1.87 3.39 -15.12
C GLU A 69 -2.00 1.88 -14.99
N ARG A 70 -0.86 1.19 -14.93
CA ARG A 70 -0.83 -0.28 -14.85
C ARG A 70 -1.57 -0.80 -13.62
N PHE A 71 -1.48 -0.05 -12.52
CA PHE A 71 -2.14 -0.37 -11.26
C PHE A 71 -3.09 0.76 -10.86
N ALA A 72 -4.36 0.43 -10.73
CA ALA A 72 -5.37 1.31 -10.16
C ALA A 72 -5.61 0.92 -8.69
N MET A 73 -5.70 1.93 -7.83
CA MET A 73 -6.01 1.79 -6.40
C MET A 73 -7.20 2.69 -6.07
N ASP A 74 -8.19 2.15 -5.36
CA ASP A 74 -9.22 2.96 -4.72
C ASP A 74 -8.73 3.56 -3.39
N GLU A 75 -9.40 4.61 -2.93
CA GLU A 75 -9.01 5.35 -1.73
C GLU A 75 -8.96 4.46 -0.47
N GLU A 76 -9.92 3.53 -0.33
CA GLU A 76 -10.03 2.62 0.81
C GLU A 76 -9.00 1.48 0.78
N SER A 77 -8.37 1.22 -0.37
CA SER A 77 -7.30 0.21 -0.51
C SER A 77 -5.90 0.79 -0.29
N THR A 78 -5.79 2.08 0.01
CA THR A 78 -4.50 2.73 0.27
C THR A 78 -3.94 2.39 1.66
N PHE A 79 -2.62 2.39 1.76
CA PHE A 79 -1.93 2.20 3.04
C PHE A 79 -2.32 3.26 4.07
N ASP A 80 -2.51 4.51 3.65
CA ASP A 80 -2.91 5.60 4.56
C ASP A 80 -4.28 5.32 5.18
N TYR A 81 -5.24 4.90 4.34
CA TYR A 81 -6.57 4.53 4.82
C TYR A 81 -6.49 3.38 5.84
N LEU A 82 -5.77 2.31 5.52
CA LEU A 82 -5.59 1.19 6.45
C LEU A 82 -4.85 1.60 7.73
N TYR A 83 -3.89 2.52 7.64
CA TYR A 83 -3.13 3.02 8.77
C TYR A 83 -3.98 3.89 9.71
N ASP A 84 -4.85 4.74 9.15
CA ASP A 84 -5.77 5.58 9.90
C ASP A 84 -6.79 4.73 10.68
N HIS A 85 -7.20 3.60 10.11
CA HIS A 85 -8.17 2.66 10.71
C HIS A 85 -7.49 1.51 11.49
N ARG A 86 -6.16 1.58 11.74
CA ARG A 86 -5.39 0.47 12.36
C ARG A 86 -5.86 0.04 13.75
N SER A 87 -6.60 0.89 14.45
CA SER A 87 -7.12 0.62 15.80
C SER A 87 -8.52 0.00 15.78
N GLU A 88 -9.13 -0.17 14.61
CA GLU A 88 -10.43 -0.81 14.50
C GLU A 88 -10.35 -2.32 14.77
N SER A 89 -11.38 -2.85 15.42
CA SER A 89 -11.49 -4.28 15.70
C SER A 89 -11.52 -5.16 14.44
N GLN A 90 -11.94 -4.58 13.32
CA GLN A 90 -12.10 -5.25 12.03
C GLN A 90 -10.95 -4.98 11.04
N ILE A 91 -9.82 -4.42 11.50
CA ILE A 91 -8.68 -4.08 10.62
C ILE A 91 -8.21 -5.25 9.75
N GLY A 92 -8.21 -6.48 10.28
CA GLY A 92 -7.85 -7.66 9.51
C GLY A 92 -8.78 -7.91 8.32
N GLN A 93 -10.08 -7.69 8.48
CA GLN A 93 -11.05 -7.79 7.39
C GLN A 93 -10.86 -6.64 6.39
N MET A 94 -10.60 -5.43 6.86
CA MET A 94 -10.34 -4.27 6.00
C MET A 94 -9.13 -4.49 5.10
N ILE A 95 -8.03 -5.05 5.65
CA ILE A 95 -6.84 -5.40 4.87
C ILE A 95 -7.18 -6.44 3.80
N ASN A 96 -7.95 -7.48 4.13
CA ASN A 96 -8.37 -8.49 3.16
C ASN A 96 -9.22 -7.88 2.04
N VAL A 97 -10.18 -7.01 2.39
CA VAL A 97 -11.03 -6.32 1.40
C VAL A 97 -10.18 -5.43 0.49
N ALA A 98 -9.22 -4.67 1.04
CA ALA A 98 -8.32 -3.84 0.27
C ALA A 98 -7.50 -4.68 -0.74
N LEU A 99 -6.93 -5.81 -0.29
CA LEU A 99 -6.18 -6.72 -1.17
C LEU A 99 -7.07 -7.28 -2.29
N SER A 100 -8.29 -7.73 -1.98
CA SER A 100 -9.22 -8.23 -3.00
C SER A 100 -9.59 -7.15 -4.02
N ARG A 101 -9.82 -5.91 -3.60
CA ARG A 101 -10.10 -4.79 -4.51
C ARG A 101 -8.91 -4.46 -5.41
N ILE A 102 -7.69 -4.49 -4.85
CA ILE A 102 -6.46 -4.34 -5.64
C ILE A 102 -6.37 -5.44 -6.70
N GLU A 103 -6.70 -6.69 -6.37
CA GLU A 103 -6.72 -7.77 -7.37
C GLU A 103 -7.82 -7.57 -8.42
N GLU A 104 -9.05 -7.28 -8.01
CA GLU A 104 -10.21 -7.12 -8.90
C GLU A 104 -10.00 -5.97 -9.90
N HIS A 105 -9.56 -4.80 -9.42
CA HIS A 105 -9.31 -3.62 -10.26
C HIS A 105 -8.18 -3.81 -11.27
N ASN A 106 -7.31 -4.80 -11.07
CA ASN A 106 -6.12 -5.02 -11.89
C ASN A 106 -6.11 -6.39 -12.60
N SER A 107 -7.16 -7.20 -12.42
CA SER A 107 -7.32 -8.56 -12.99
C SER A 107 -7.22 -8.61 -14.52
N GLY A 108 -7.66 -7.57 -15.24
CA GLY A 108 -7.56 -7.48 -16.70
C GLY A 108 -6.20 -6.95 -17.23
N LYS A 109 -5.27 -6.59 -16.34
CA LYS A 109 -3.94 -6.01 -16.66
C LYS A 109 -2.77 -6.92 -16.24
N LEU A 110 -3.06 -8.07 -15.63
CA LEU A 110 -2.14 -9.13 -15.23
C LEU A 110 -2.11 -10.22 -16.30
#